data_AF-A0A7X9EYI8-F1
#
_entry.id   AF-A0A7X9EYI8-F1
#
_cell.length_a   1.000
_cell.length_b   1.000
_cell.length_c   1.000
_cell.angle_alpha   90.00
_cell.angle_beta   90.00
_cell.angle_gamma   90.00
#
_symmetry.space_group_name_H-M   'P 1'
#
loop_
_entity.id
_entity.type
_entity.pdbx_description
1 polymer ?
#
loop_
_entity_poly.entity_id
_entity_poly.type
_entity_poly.pdbx_seq_one_letter_code
_entity_poly.pdbx_strand_id
1 'polypeptide(L)'
;MTMFTLGKDCDVRFSHPAINAGQPYGFLFAYDPSVRGNSLSVQRVTEEGVVTIRVYFTLILADDLKNHDGSAHDQSRAKMYAMLLQYLKQADSVVIDTVMGVFAGMVSSGHSATELHQPDVSHIALQFYNLSSYHPPIESEQYFASVWDATDIAWEESMLWR
;
A
#
# COMPACT_ATOMS: atom_id res chain seq x y z
N MET A 1 1.77 -20.58 -0.37
CA MET A 1 1.10 -19.30 -0.06
C MET A 1 0.92 -18.62 -1.40
N THR A 2 -0.32 -18.39 -1.84
CA THR A 2 -0.62 -17.79 -3.14
C THR A 2 -0.15 -16.34 -3.14
N MET A 3 0.64 -15.97 -4.15
CA MET A 3 1.15 -14.62 -4.33
C MET A 3 0.02 -13.75 -4.88
N PHE A 4 -0.40 -12.74 -4.11
CA PHE A 4 -1.38 -11.77 -4.58
C PHE A 4 -0.86 -11.07 -5.84
N THR A 5 -1.69 -11.06 -6.87
CA THR A 5 -1.44 -10.49 -8.20
C THR A 5 -2.33 -9.27 -8.42
N LEU A 6 -1.69 -8.11 -8.57
CA LEU A 6 -2.36 -6.84 -8.86
C LEU A 6 -3.25 -6.96 -10.11
N GLY A 7 -4.46 -6.43 -10.01
CA GLY A 7 -5.45 -6.45 -11.09
C GLY A 7 -6.13 -7.81 -11.32
N LYS A 8 -5.82 -8.83 -10.51
CA LYS A 8 -6.46 -10.15 -10.56
C LYS A 8 -7.19 -10.46 -9.26
N ASP A 9 -6.45 -10.58 -8.16
CA ASP A 9 -6.98 -10.95 -6.84
C ASP A 9 -6.83 -9.81 -5.79
N CYS A 10 -6.23 -8.69 -6.18
CA CYS A 10 -6.08 -7.49 -5.36
C CYS A 10 -5.90 -6.23 -6.23
N ASP A 11 -6.19 -5.07 -5.65
CA ASP A 11 -5.91 -3.75 -6.24
C ASP A 11 -4.62 -3.13 -5.71
N VAL A 12 -4.27 -3.48 -4.47
CA VAL A 12 -3.11 -2.96 -3.77
C VAL A 12 -2.48 -4.07 -2.94
N ARG A 13 -1.16 -4.06 -2.83
CA ARG A 13 -0.41 -4.97 -1.97
C ARG A 13 0.38 -4.18 -0.94
N PHE A 14 0.30 -4.62 0.31
CA PHE A 14 1.11 -4.09 1.39
C PHE A 14 2.21 -5.09 1.73
N SER A 15 3.44 -4.61 1.89
CA SER A 15 4.53 -5.42 2.43
C SER A 15 5.31 -4.64 3.48
N HIS A 16 5.82 -5.37 4.46
CA HIS A 16 6.68 -4.86 5.52
C HIS A 16 7.49 -6.03 6.08
N PRO A 17 8.81 -5.93 6.29
CA PRO A 17 9.65 -7.05 6.71
C PRO A 17 9.18 -7.77 7.98
N ALA A 18 8.61 -7.02 8.94
CA ALA A 18 8.12 -7.56 10.20
C ALA A 18 6.71 -8.19 10.14
N ILE A 19 5.97 -8.04 9.04
CA ILE A 19 4.58 -8.50 8.90
C ILE A 19 4.52 -9.57 7.82
N ASN A 20 3.73 -10.63 8.04
CA ASN A 20 3.50 -11.68 7.05
C ASN A 20 4.82 -12.26 6.48
N ALA A 21 5.87 -12.34 7.32
CA ALA A 21 7.24 -12.73 6.92
C ALA A 21 7.80 -11.95 5.72
N GLY A 22 7.43 -10.66 5.60
CA GLY A 22 7.81 -9.80 4.47
C GLY A 22 7.01 -10.03 3.20
N GLN A 23 6.13 -11.04 3.15
CA GLN A 23 5.36 -11.35 1.96
C GLN A 23 4.25 -10.32 1.72
N PRO A 24 4.04 -9.88 0.46
CA PRO A 24 2.97 -8.97 0.12
C PRO A 24 1.60 -9.54 0.46
N TYR A 25 0.74 -8.71 1.06
CA TYR A 25 -0.65 -9.04 1.34
C TYR A 25 -1.56 -8.13 0.51
N GLY A 26 -2.51 -8.72 -0.22
CA GLY A 26 -3.39 -8.01 -1.13
C GLY A 26 -4.67 -7.50 -0.46
N PHE A 27 -5.11 -6.32 -0.86
CA PHE A 27 -6.40 -5.75 -0.51
C PHE A 27 -7.12 -5.25 -1.77
N LEU A 28 -8.44 -5.12 -1.67
CA LEU A 28 -9.30 -4.55 -2.72
C LEU A 28 -9.75 -3.15 -2.32
N PHE A 29 -9.80 -2.26 -3.30
CA PHE A 29 -10.35 -0.92 -3.12
C PHE A 29 -11.87 -0.99 -3.09
N ALA A 30 -12.47 -0.13 -2.27
CA ALA A 30 -13.90 0.08 -2.30
C ALA A 30 -14.30 0.67 -3.65
N TYR A 31 -15.30 0.05 -4.28
CA TYR A 31 -15.85 0.53 -5.53
C TYR A 31 -16.57 1.85 -5.31
N ASP A 32 -16.12 2.90 -6.00
CA ASP A 32 -16.82 4.17 -6.02
C ASP A 32 -17.65 4.27 -7.32
N PRO A 33 -19.00 4.24 -7.22
CA PRO A 33 -19.87 4.30 -8.38
C PRO A 33 -19.79 5.65 -9.12
N SER A 34 -19.30 6.71 -8.47
CA SER A 34 -19.16 8.04 -9.07
C SER A 34 -17.98 8.14 -10.06
N VAL A 35 -16.91 7.38 -9.83
CA VAL A 35 -15.72 7.33 -10.70
C VAL A 35 -15.66 6.06 -11.56
N ARG A 36 -16.71 5.22 -11.52
CA ARG A 36 -16.81 3.95 -12.25
C ARG A 36 -15.60 3.03 -12.02
N GLY A 37 -15.06 3.02 -10.81
CA GLY A 37 -13.90 2.19 -10.54
C GLY A 37 -13.28 2.41 -9.17
N ASN A 38 -12.16 1.73 -9.03
CA ASN A 38 -11.32 1.74 -7.85
C ASN A 38 -10.39 2.97 -7.94
N SER A 39 -10.30 3.77 -6.87
CA SER A 39 -9.55 5.02 -6.88
C SER A 39 -8.41 5.03 -5.87
N LEU A 40 -7.27 5.53 -6.36
CA LEU A 40 -6.10 5.89 -5.57
C LEU A 40 -5.88 7.38 -5.78
N SER A 41 -5.90 8.15 -4.69
CA SER A 41 -5.60 9.58 -4.75
C SER A 41 -4.22 9.85 -4.18
N VAL A 42 -3.39 10.56 -4.94
CA VAL A 42 -2.04 10.96 -4.53
C VAL A 42 -1.98 12.48 -4.53
N GLN A 43 -1.87 13.06 -3.34
CA GLN A 43 -1.59 14.47 -3.16
C GLN A 43 -0.08 14.66 -3.08
N ARG A 44 0.48 15.53 -3.92
CA ARG A 44 1.89 15.94 -3.87
C ARG A 44 1.96 17.38 -3.38
N VAL A 45 2.76 17.60 -2.35
CA VAL A 45 3.09 18.91 -1.80
C VAL A 45 4.59 19.11 -1.95
N THR A 46 4.99 20.22 -2.54
CA THR A 46 6.40 20.61 -2.67
C THR A 46 6.59 21.91 -1.91
N GLU A 47 7.31 21.85 -0.80
CA GLU A 47 7.63 23.00 0.05
C GLU A 47 9.14 23.05 0.27
N GLU A 48 9.76 24.20 -0.01
CA GLU A 48 11.20 24.43 0.19
C GLU A 48 12.13 23.37 -0.43
N GLY A 49 11.72 22.77 -1.56
CA GLY A 49 12.48 21.71 -2.24
C GLY A 49 12.28 20.30 -1.65
N VAL A 50 11.52 20.18 -0.56
CA VAL A 50 11.09 18.90 0.00
C VAL A 50 9.76 18.51 -0.62
N VAL A 51 9.69 17.26 -1.11
CA VAL A 51 8.45 16.71 -1.65
C VAL A 51 7.84 15.75 -0.64
N THR A 52 6.59 16.04 -0.25
CA THR A 52 5.75 15.17 0.57
C THR A 52 4.57 14.69 -0.26
N ILE A 53 4.37 13.38 -0.28
CA ILE A 53 3.17 12.75 -0.82
C ILE A 53 2.24 12.31 0.30
N ARG A 54 0.95 12.39 0.01
CA ARG A 54 -0.10 11.75 0.81
C ARG A 54 -0.93 10.89 -0.13
N VAL A 55 -1.06 9.63 0.23
CA VAL A 55 -1.79 8.63 -0.54
C VAL A 55 -3.06 8.31 0.22
N TYR A 56 -4.20 8.46 -0.46
CA TYR A 56 -5.53 8.22 0.08
C TYR A 56 -6.25 7.16 -0.75
N PHE A 57 -6.85 6.19 -0.08
CA PHE A 57 -7.69 5.17 -0.69
C PHE A 57 -8.59 4.54 0.37
N THR A 58 -9.65 3.89 -0.08
CA THR A 58 -10.59 3.19 0.79
C THR A 58 -10.52 1.70 0.48
N LEU A 59 -10.29 0.88 1.50
CA LEU A 59 -10.34 -0.58 1.37
C LEU A 59 -11.75 -1.09 1.67
N ILE A 60 -12.17 -2.15 0.98
CA ILE A 60 -13.39 -2.88 1.26
C ILE A 60 -13.04 -4.24 1.87
N LEU A 61 -13.64 -4.55 3.02
CA LEU A 61 -13.48 -5.84 3.69
C LEU A 61 -14.85 -6.50 3.86
N ALA A 62 -15.03 -7.69 3.29
CA ALA A 62 -16.26 -8.48 3.40
C ALA A 62 -15.93 -9.98 3.31
N ASP A 63 -16.84 -10.83 3.79
CA ASP A 63 -16.67 -12.30 3.72
C ASP A 63 -17.09 -12.88 2.36
N ASP A 64 -17.93 -12.16 1.61
CA ASP A 64 -18.45 -12.53 0.29
C ASP A 64 -17.78 -11.77 -0.86
N LEU A 65 -16.62 -11.15 -0.58
CA LEU A 65 -15.89 -10.31 -1.52
C LEU A 65 -15.49 -11.10 -2.77
N LYS A 66 -15.53 -10.43 -3.93
CA LYS A 66 -15.16 -11.01 -5.22
C LYS A 66 -13.87 -10.39 -5.72
N ASN A 67 -13.00 -11.24 -6.27
CA ASN A 67 -11.82 -10.82 -7.02
C ASN A 67 -12.25 -10.26 -8.39
N HIS A 68 -11.32 -9.62 -9.10
CA HIS A 68 -11.57 -9.07 -10.44
C HIS A 68 -11.92 -10.13 -11.48
N ASP A 69 -11.44 -11.36 -11.28
CA ASP A 69 -11.80 -12.51 -12.11
C ASP A 69 -13.16 -13.15 -11.75
N GLY A 70 -13.88 -12.58 -10.77
CA GLY A 70 -15.19 -13.06 -10.30
C GLY A 70 -15.13 -14.23 -9.33
N SER A 71 -13.94 -14.75 -9.01
CA SER A 71 -13.77 -15.76 -7.96
C SER A 71 -14.03 -15.18 -6.57
N ALA A 72 -14.32 -16.04 -5.60
CA ALA A 72 -14.44 -15.61 -4.20
C ALA A 72 -13.07 -15.21 -3.66
N HIS A 73 -13.03 -14.14 -2.86
CA HIS A 73 -11.82 -13.75 -2.15
C HIS A 73 -11.54 -14.77 -1.04
N ASP A 74 -10.30 -15.24 -0.95
CA ASP A 74 -9.93 -16.36 -0.06
C ASP A 74 -9.92 -15.97 1.43
N GLN A 75 -9.82 -14.67 1.73
CA GLN A 75 -9.66 -14.15 3.08
C GLN A 75 -10.99 -13.61 3.63
N SER A 76 -11.31 -13.99 4.87
CA SER A 76 -12.45 -13.44 5.59
C SER A 76 -12.22 -12.00 6.01
N ARG A 77 -13.31 -11.25 6.21
CA ARG A 77 -13.31 -9.87 6.74
C ARG A 77 -12.47 -9.75 8.00
N ALA A 78 -12.62 -10.68 8.94
CA ALA A 78 -11.87 -10.68 10.19
C ALA A 78 -10.35 -10.85 9.98
N LYS A 79 -9.94 -11.72 9.04
CA LYS A 79 -8.52 -11.92 8.72
C LYS A 79 -7.92 -10.70 8.03
N MET A 80 -8.64 -10.14 7.05
CA MET A 80 -8.20 -8.93 6.36
C MET A 80 -8.02 -7.77 7.34
N TYR A 81 -8.98 -7.58 8.25
CA TYR A 81 -8.93 -6.52 9.25
C TYR A 81 -7.75 -6.70 10.22
N ALA A 82 -7.56 -7.92 10.75
CA ALA A 82 -6.43 -8.21 11.63
C ALA A 82 -5.08 -8.00 10.96
N MET A 83 -4.98 -8.26 9.65
CA MET A 83 -3.77 -8.00 8.88
C MET A 83 -3.56 -6.50 8.65
N LEU A 84 -4.60 -5.76 8.28
CA LEU A 84 -4.53 -4.31 8.09
C LEU A 84 -4.05 -3.60 9.37
N LEU A 85 -4.59 -3.98 10.53
CA LEU A 85 -4.15 -3.43 11.82
C LEU A 85 -2.67 -3.67 12.12
N GLN A 86 -2.06 -4.76 11.60
CA GLN A 86 -0.62 -4.97 11.76
C GLN A 86 0.18 -3.93 10.96
N TYR A 87 -0.24 -3.64 9.73
CA TYR A 87 0.40 -2.63 8.89
C TYR A 87 0.23 -1.21 9.45
N LEU A 88 -0.97 -0.88 9.95
CA LEU A 88 -1.23 0.43 10.56
C LEU A 88 -0.44 0.68 11.85
N LYS A 89 0.00 -0.39 12.54
CA LYS A 89 0.86 -0.29 13.72
C LYS A 89 2.33 -0.02 13.39
N GLN A 90 2.76 -0.15 12.13
CA GLN A 90 4.15 0.09 11.78
C GLN A 90 4.45 1.59 11.77
N ALA A 91 5.57 1.96 12.37
CA ALA A 91 6.01 3.35 12.45
C ALA A 91 6.70 3.81 11.17
N ASP A 92 7.24 2.89 10.36
CA ASP A 92 7.91 3.19 9.11
C ASP A 92 7.84 2.03 8.08
N SER A 93 8.49 2.24 6.94
CA SER A 93 8.89 1.19 6.00
C SER A 93 7.76 0.35 5.39
N VAL A 94 6.51 0.82 5.42
CA VAL A 94 5.42 0.15 4.70
C VAL A 94 5.60 0.41 3.22
N VAL A 95 5.57 -0.67 2.44
CA VAL A 95 5.62 -0.61 0.98
C VAL A 95 4.22 -0.83 0.47
N ILE A 96 3.72 0.13 -0.31
CA ILE A 96 2.39 0.11 -0.92
C ILE A 96 2.58 -0.03 -2.42
N ASP A 97 2.23 -1.19 -2.93
CA ASP A 97 2.38 -1.53 -4.34
C ASP A 97 1.02 -1.51 -5.03
N THR A 98 0.92 -0.75 -6.10
CA THR A 98 -0.32 -0.43 -6.81
C THR A 98 -0.11 -0.56 -8.31
N VAL A 99 -1.18 -0.50 -9.10
CA VAL A 99 -1.09 -0.42 -10.57
C VAL A 99 -0.30 0.79 -11.08
N MET A 100 -0.11 1.82 -10.26
CA MET A 100 0.69 3.02 -10.57
C MET A 100 2.18 2.85 -10.26
N GLY A 101 2.57 1.75 -9.60
CA GLY A 101 3.92 1.49 -9.12
C GLY A 101 3.99 1.38 -7.60
N VAL A 102 5.23 1.30 -7.11
CA VAL A 102 5.56 1.04 -5.71
C VAL A 102 5.88 2.33 -4.98
N PHE A 103 5.12 2.61 -3.91
CA PHE A 103 5.42 3.63 -2.92
C PHE A 103 6.14 2.99 -1.74
N ALA A 104 7.46 3.18 -1.65
CA ALA A 104 8.28 2.67 -0.55
C ALA A 104 8.44 3.70 0.57
N GLY A 105 8.66 3.23 1.80
CA GLY A 105 8.93 4.11 2.95
C GLY A 105 7.70 4.89 3.44
N MET A 106 6.51 4.31 3.29
CA MET A 106 5.25 4.92 3.67
C MET A 106 4.93 4.68 5.14
N VAL A 107 4.22 5.63 5.74
CA VAL A 107 3.78 5.61 7.14
C VAL A 107 2.33 5.97 7.22
N SER A 108 1.59 5.29 8.10
CA SER A 108 0.20 5.64 8.38
C SER A 108 0.14 7.00 9.08
N SER A 109 -0.70 7.91 8.58
CA SER A 109 -0.95 9.19 9.22
C SER A 109 -1.65 8.97 10.57
N GLY A 110 -0.88 9.06 11.66
CA GLY A 110 -1.40 9.27 13.02
C GLY A 110 -2.47 8.30 13.55
N HIS A 111 -2.42 7.01 13.20
CA HIS A 111 -3.46 6.02 13.59
C HIS A 111 -4.90 6.43 13.19
N SER A 112 -5.09 7.36 12.26
CA SER A 112 -6.43 7.81 11.88
C SER A 112 -6.85 7.13 10.58
N ALA A 113 -7.33 5.89 10.69
CA ALA A 113 -8.21 5.31 9.68
C ALA A 113 -9.65 5.74 10.00
N THR A 114 -10.45 6.06 8.98
CA THR A 114 -11.89 6.26 9.16
C THR A 114 -12.61 4.99 8.71
N GLU A 115 -13.29 4.34 9.64
CA GLU A 115 -13.90 3.02 9.43
C GLU A 115 -15.43 3.12 9.48
N LEU A 116 -16.08 2.56 8.47
CA LEU A 116 -17.53 2.38 8.41
C LEU A 116 -17.85 0.89 8.38
N HIS A 117 -18.41 0.37 9.47
CA HIS A 117 -18.83 -1.02 9.58
C HIS A 117 -20.33 -1.16 9.34
N GLN A 118 -20.68 -1.91 8.32
CA GLN A 118 -22.03 -2.38 8.02
C GLN A 118 -22.12 -3.88 8.35
N PRO A 119 -23.33 -4.47 8.43
CA PRO A 119 -23.49 -5.87 8.84
C PRO A 119 -22.56 -6.84 8.09
N ASP A 120 -22.47 -6.71 6.78
CA ASP A 120 -21.72 -7.65 5.93
C ASP A 120 -20.40 -7.08 5.37
N VAL A 121 -20.20 -5.77 5.43
CA VAL A 121 -19.05 -5.09 4.79
C VAL A 121 -18.46 -4.01 5.68
N SER A 122 -17.16 -3.77 5.56
CA SER A 122 -16.46 -2.65 6.20
C SER A 122 -15.69 -1.84 5.18
N HIS A 123 -15.86 -0.52 5.23
CA HIS A 123 -15.13 0.43 4.40
C HIS A 123 -14.11 1.15 5.27
N ILE A 124 -12.83 1.09 4.89
CA ILE A 124 -11.74 1.64 5.69
C ILE A 124 -10.98 2.65 4.85
N ALA A 125 -11.21 3.93 5.11
CA ALA A 125 -10.48 5.02 4.47
C ALA A 125 -9.13 5.20 5.15
N LEU A 126 -8.07 5.11 4.35
CA LEU A 126 -6.67 5.13 4.79
C LEU A 126 -5.94 6.33 4.22
N GLN A 127 -4.99 6.82 5.01
CA GLN A 127 -4.06 7.86 4.62
C GLN A 127 -2.65 7.44 4.97
N PHE A 128 -1.76 7.44 3.98
CA PHE A 128 -0.33 7.22 4.14
C PHE A 128 0.46 8.43 3.66
N TYR A 129 1.62 8.67 4.25
CA TYR A 129 2.56 9.69 3.80
C TYR A 129 3.98 9.13 3.78
N ASN A 130 4.87 9.74 2.99
CA ASN A 130 6.29 9.39 3.00
C ASN A 130 6.98 10.04 4.20
N LEU A 131 7.72 9.25 4.98
CA LEU A 131 8.49 9.78 6.13
C LEU A 131 9.79 10.46 5.69
N SER A 132 10.43 9.93 4.65
CA SER A 132 11.70 10.42 4.10
C SER A 132 11.48 11.20 2.80
N SER A 133 12.56 11.75 2.22
CA SER A 133 12.55 12.32 0.87
C SER A 133 11.75 11.45 -0.10
N TYR A 134 10.79 12.07 -0.79
CA TYR A 134 9.96 11.36 -1.74
C TYR A 134 10.78 10.95 -2.97
N HIS A 135 10.69 9.66 -3.29
CA HIS A 135 11.15 9.12 -4.56
C HIS A 135 9.92 8.74 -5.41
N PRO A 136 9.91 9.04 -6.72
CA PRO A 136 8.79 8.69 -7.58
C PRO A 136 8.53 7.17 -7.55
N PRO A 137 7.29 6.72 -7.80
CA PRO A 137 6.94 5.31 -7.75
C PRO A 137 7.82 4.57 -8.75
N ILE A 138 8.42 3.47 -8.27
CA ILE A 138 9.26 2.62 -9.10
C ILE A 138 8.37 1.52 -9.68
N GLU A 139 8.67 1.09 -10.91
CA GLU A 139 8.04 -0.08 -11.51
C GLU A 139 8.18 -1.30 -10.59
N SER A 140 7.07 -1.99 -10.33
CA SER A 140 7.04 -3.06 -9.33
C SER A 140 8.02 -4.18 -9.65
N GLU A 141 8.18 -4.54 -10.92
CA GLU A 141 9.16 -5.54 -11.37
C GLU A 141 10.60 -5.15 -11.01
N GLN A 142 10.97 -3.88 -11.23
CA GLN A 142 12.30 -3.37 -10.93
C GLN A 142 12.56 -3.32 -9.42
N TYR A 143 11.56 -2.91 -8.63
CA TYR A 143 11.66 -2.86 -7.18
C TYR A 143 11.86 -4.26 -6.59
N PHE A 144 11.05 -5.25 -6.97
CA PHE A 144 11.16 -6.61 -6.43
C PHE A 144 12.36 -7.41 -6.99
N ALA A 145 12.89 -7.02 -8.15
CA ALA A 145 14.15 -7.55 -8.66
C ALA A 145 15.39 -6.94 -7.99
N SER A 146 15.23 -5.84 -7.23
CA SER A 146 16.34 -5.18 -6.55
C SER A 146 16.84 -6.04 -5.39
N VAL A 147 18.14 -6.31 -5.39
CA VAL A 147 18.81 -6.99 -4.28
C VAL A 147 19.40 -5.92 -3.37
N TRP A 148 19.00 -5.94 -2.10
CA TRP A 148 19.74 -5.23 -1.06
C TRP A 148 21.11 -5.89 -0.95
N ASP A 149 22.16 -5.22 -1.43
CA ASP A 149 23.53 -5.73 -1.42
C ASP A 149 24.17 -5.67 -0.02
N ALA A 150 23.47 -5.06 0.95
CA ALA A 150 23.91 -4.88 2.35
C ALA A 150 25.28 -4.20 2.49
N THR A 151 25.76 -3.58 1.42
CA THR A 151 26.94 -2.73 1.44
C THR A 151 26.47 -1.39 1.99
N ASP A 152 26.97 -0.97 3.14
CA ASP A 152 26.77 0.39 3.61
C ASP A 152 27.21 1.34 2.49
N ILE A 153 26.26 2.03 1.87
CA ILE A 153 26.56 3.08 0.90
C ILE A 153 27.18 4.20 1.74
N ALA A 154 28.50 4.20 1.85
CA ALA A 154 29.24 5.37 2.27
C ALA A 154 28.94 6.45 1.23
N TRP A 155 28.08 7.39 1.61
CA TRP A 155 27.71 8.53 0.78
C TRP A 155 28.95 9.39 0.52
N GLU A 156 29.76 9.02 -0.47
CA GLU A 156 30.76 9.94 -1.00
C GLU A 156 30.04 11.01 -1.82
N GLU A 157 30.35 12.27 -1.52
CA GLU A 157 29.73 13.49 -2.09
C GLU A 157 29.72 13.54 -3.63
N SER A 158 30.46 12.66 -4.30
CA SER A 158 30.58 12.55 -5.76
C SER A 158 29.47 11.73 -6.44
N MET A 159 28.63 11.02 -5.68
CA MET A 159 27.56 10.14 -6.23
C MET A 159 26.20 10.83 -6.45
N LEU A 160 26.14 12.16 -6.30
CA LEU A 160 24.98 12.94 -6.75
C LEU A 160 25.00 13.00 -8.28
N TRP A 161 24.11 12.22 -8.90
CA TRP A 161 23.80 12.30 -10.33
C TRP A 161 23.50 13.76 -10.72
N ARG A 162 24.26 14.28 -11.69
CA ARG A 162 23.93 15.51 -12.43
C ARG A 162 23.00 15.19 -13.59
#